data_AF-A0A8T6SA96-F1
#
_entry.id   AF-A0A8T6SA96-F1
#
_cell.length_a   1.000
_cell.length_b   1.000
_cell.length_c   1.000
_cell.angle_alpha   90.00
_cell.angle_beta   90.00
_cell.angle_gamma   90.00
#
_symmetry.space_group_name_H-M   'P 1'
#
loop_
_entity.id
_entity.type
_entity.pdbx_description
1 polymer ?
#
loop_
_entity_poly.entity_id
_entity_poly.type
_entity_poly.pdbx_seq_one_letter_code
_entity_poly.pdbx_strand_id
1 'polypeptide(L)'
;MNLCNILLVILAGLILLIIPQDSLSITYQDDSYEVGGRTLTDDPTICALEPDTDIRDAWKDLSKYTRGPVIDWERKLQEFTKNRNDWNLQLQLVPLEKQDNLIDCDITIHFEPRPKNPDAYFKVAGFAERKGLNDIRIVVYYLNVEVERLEYTTPGENPGYYYRVTEFVPEYADYLAPDANLRMIIKHELGHALGLGHYITNNTEREKRWYDGAERPPSVMIPIKPTKVISADITQLDLQNIVSIYGRNGFDTLEFASQIDLPSWIKNNAKWWSNDSISDSNFASGIEYMIANGIINVEDSEDRFSVEEKIPQWLKTTAGWWADGLISDKEFVLGIDYLVNKGFILV
;
A
#
# COMPACT_ATOMS: atom_id res chain seq x y z
N MET A 1 62.06 36.74 -32.69
CA MET A 1 62.13 35.26 -32.74
C MET A 1 60.89 34.73 -32.04
N ASN A 2 59.79 34.57 -32.79
CA ASN A 2 59.22 33.30 -33.31
C ASN A 2 58.25 32.67 -32.30
N LEU A 3 56.92 32.70 -32.58
CA LEU A 3 56.12 31.59 -33.19
C LEU A 3 56.04 30.39 -32.23
N CYS A 4 54.95 29.70 -31.92
CA CYS A 4 53.55 29.66 -32.32
C CYS A 4 52.97 28.49 -31.48
N ASN A 5 51.74 28.59 -30.98
CA ASN A 5 50.74 27.51 -30.89
C ASN A 5 51.00 26.13 -30.24
N ILE A 6 50.05 25.75 -29.37
CA ILE A 6 49.24 24.51 -29.43
C ILE A 6 49.89 23.19 -28.96
N LEU A 7 49.39 22.73 -27.79
CA LEU A 7 48.68 21.46 -27.59
C LEU A 7 49.45 20.12 -27.77
N LEU A 8 49.59 19.45 -26.62
CA LEU A 8 49.11 18.08 -26.34
C LEU A 8 49.85 16.86 -26.91
N VAL A 9 49.80 15.83 -26.07
CA VAL A 9 49.75 14.38 -26.32
C VAL A 9 51.01 13.49 -26.14
N ILE A 10 50.78 12.45 -25.30
CA ILE A 10 51.29 11.06 -25.28
C ILE A 10 52.66 10.79 -24.62
N LEU A 11 52.64 10.14 -23.44
CA LEU A 11 53.26 8.81 -23.26
C LEU A 11 53.02 8.26 -21.83
N ALA A 12 52.05 7.35 -21.70
CA ALA A 12 52.09 6.25 -20.73
C ALA A 12 51.02 5.21 -21.15
N GLY A 13 51.43 4.27 -21.99
CA GLY A 13 50.61 3.16 -22.46
C GLY A 13 50.96 1.83 -21.80
N LEU A 14 49.89 1.11 -21.44
CA LEU A 14 49.71 -0.35 -21.38
C LEU A 14 50.54 -1.18 -20.38
N ILE A 15 49.87 -1.55 -19.27
CA ILE A 15 49.83 -2.94 -18.80
C ILE A 15 48.36 -3.36 -18.70
N LEU A 16 47.97 -4.32 -19.54
CA LEU A 16 46.69 -5.04 -19.48
C LEU A 16 46.63 -5.87 -18.19
N LEU A 17 45.67 -5.57 -17.32
CA LEU A 17 45.03 -6.55 -16.46
C LEU A 17 43.54 -6.49 -16.74
N ILE A 18 43.07 -7.49 -17.50
CA ILE A 18 41.66 -7.80 -17.67
C ILE A 18 41.18 -8.28 -16.30
N ILE A 19 40.62 -7.36 -15.50
CA ILE A 19 39.77 -7.72 -14.39
C ILE A 19 38.35 -7.76 -14.99
N PRO A 20 37.62 -8.88 -14.89
CA PRO A 20 36.23 -8.88 -15.31
C PRO A 20 35.54 -7.78 -14.53
N GLN A 21 34.83 -6.90 -15.23
CA GLN A 21 33.81 -6.09 -14.59
C GLN A 21 32.72 -7.07 -14.15
N ASP A 22 32.94 -7.73 -13.00
CA ASP A 22 31.83 -8.08 -12.14
C ASP A 22 31.18 -6.75 -11.83
N SER A 23 30.17 -6.43 -12.65
CA SER A 23 29.13 -5.50 -12.30
C SER A 23 28.71 -5.88 -10.91
N LEU A 24 29.14 -5.09 -9.93
CA LEU A 24 28.40 -4.92 -8.69
C LEU A 24 27.03 -4.39 -9.10
N SER A 25 26.16 -5.28 -9.55
CA SER A 25 24.74 -5.09 -9.45
C SER A 25 24.46 -5.11 -7.97
N ILE A 26 24.59 -3.94 -7.33
CA ILE A 26 23.80 -3.65 -6.15
C ILE A 26 22.37 -3.58 -6.67
N THR A 27 21.73 -4.73 -6.84
CA THR A 27 20.29 -4.80 -6.96
C THR A 27 19.75 -4.27 -5.64
N TYR A 28 19.27 -3.03 -5.66
CA TYR A 28 18.41 -2.52 -4.61
C TYR A 28 17.29 -3.53 -4.42
N GLN A 29 17.26 -4.12 -3.23
CA GLN A 29 16.33 -5.16 -2.84
C GLN A 29 15.09 -4.43 -2.31
N ASP A 30 14.25 -3.92 -3.22
CA ASP A 30 13.09 -3.11 -2.86
C ASP A 30 11.92 -4.00 -2.45
N ASP A 31 11.72 -4.14 -1.15
CA ASP A 31 10.41 -4.42 -0.60
C ASP A 31 9.58 -3.13 -0.74
N SER A 32 8.45 -3.16 -1.44
CA SER A 32 7.67 -1.96 -1.77
C SER A 32 6.17 -2.18 -1.54
N TYR A 33 5.46 -1.10 -1.27
CA TYR A 33 4.00 -1.06 -1.30
C TYR A 33 3.56 -0.73 -2.73
N GLU A 34 2.61 -1.47 -3.29
CA GLU A 34 1.89 -0.97 -4.46
C GLU A 34 1.17 0.35 -4.07
N VAL A 35 1.33 1.41 -4.86
CA VAL A 35 0.79 2.73 -4.52
C VAL A 35 -0.74 2.70 -4.63
N GLY A 36 -1.42 2.46 -3.51
CA GLY A 36 -2.85 2.68 -3.33
C GLY A 36 -3.13 4.16 -3.20
N GLY A 37 -3.01 4.93 -4.27
CA GLY A 37 -3.30 6.37 -4.22
C GLY A 37 -4.78 6.61 -4.00
N ARG A 38 -5.24 6.84 -2.77
CA ARG A 38 -6.58 7.36 -2.39
C ARG A 38 -6.69 7.55 -0.87
N THR A 39 -7.18 8.70 -0.41
CA THR A 39 -7.32 9.07 1.02
C THR A 39 -8.79 9.21 1.44
N LEU A 40 -9.11 8.83 2.68
CA LEU A 40 -10.28 9.27 3.45
C LEU A 40 -10.13 10.74 3.88
N THR A 41 -11.25 11.43 4.13
CA THR A 41 -11.29 12.87 4.47
C THR A 41 -11.61 13.16 5.93
N ASP A 42 -12.18 12.18 6.61
CA ASP A 42 -12.81 12.21 7.92
C ASP A 42 -12.80 10.81 8.56
N ASP A 43 -13.08 10.74 9.87
CA ASP A 43 -13.12 9.49 10.63
C ASP A 43 -14.16 8.53 10.02
N PRO A 44 -13.76 7.37 9.48
CA PRO A 44 -14.64 6.56 8.67
C PRO A 44 -15.67 5.80 9.50
N THR A 45 -16.89 5.76 8.99
CA THR A 45 -17.90 4.80 9.42
C THR A 45 -17.79 3.51 8.60
N ILE A 46 -17.47 2.41 9.28
CA ILE A 46 -17.36 1.06 8.75
C ILE A 46 -18.67 0.32 9.02
N CYS A 47 -19.36 -0.09 7.97
CA CYS A 47 -20.59 -0.87 8.05
C CYS A 47 -20.33 -2.32 7.65
N ALA A 48 -20.35 -3.23 8.62
CA ALA A 48 -20.34 -4.66 8.35
C ALA A 48 -21.78 -5.15 8.13
N LEU A 49 -22.01 -5.80 6.99
CA LEU A 49 -23.35 -6.18 6.53
C LEU A 49 -23.61 -7.66 6.79
N GLU A 50 -24.67 -7.98 7.50
CA GLU A 50 -25.09 -9.37 7.71
C GLU A 50 -25.32 -10.09 6.37
N PRO A 51 -24.69 -11.26 6.13
CA PRO A 51 -24.96 -12.03 4.93
C PRO A 51 -26.28 -12.79 5.04
N ASP A 52 -26.99 -12.92 3.92
CA ASP A 52 -28.09 -13.88 3.78
C ASP A 52 -27.51 -15.30 3.68
N THR A 53 -27.60 -16.08 4.77
CA THR A 53 -26.98 -17.41 4.88
C THR A 53 -27.74 -18.32 5.84
N ASP A 54 -27.80 -19.61 5.51
CA ASP A 54 -28.39 -20.66 6.36
C ASP A 54 -27.43 -21.17 7.46
N ILE A 55 -26.17 -20.71 7.47
CA ILE A 55 -25.19 -21.13 8.47
C ILE A 55 -25.57 -20.55 9.84
N ARG A 56 -25.93 -21.45 10.77
CA ARG A 56 -26.31 -21.08 12.13
C ARG A 56 -25.21 -20.28 12.82
N ASP A 57 -25.60 -19.21 13.50
CA ASP A 57 -24.71 -18.32 14.25
C ASP A 57 -23.66 -17.60 13.40
N ALA A 58 -23.68 -17.70 12.06
CA ALA A 58 -22.68 -17.10 11.20
C ALA A 58 -22.54 -15.60 11.42
N TRP A 59 -23.65 -14.87 11.53
CA TRP A 59 -23.61 -13.43 11.78
C TRP A 59 -23.00 -13.07 13.13
N LYS A 60 -23.30 -13.85 14.17
CA LYS A 60 -22.71 -13.67 15.51
C LYS A 60 -21.18 -13.83 15.47
N ASP A 61 -20.69 -14.80 14.70
CA ASP A 61 -19.27 -15.05 14.57
C ASP A 61 -18.57 -14.03 13.66
N LEU A 62 -19.12 -13.73 12.48
CA LEU A 62 -18.59 -12.75 11.54
C LEU A 62 -18.53 -11.34 12.15
N SER A 63 -19.58 -10.93 12.86
CA SER A 63 -19.57 -9.65 13.58
C SER A 63 -18.50 -9.60 14.67
N LYS A 64 -18.29 -10.70 15.41
CA LYS A 64 -17.21 -10.82 16.40
C LYS A 64 -15.83 -10.78 15.74
N TYR A 65 -15.66 -11.42 14.59
CA TYR A 65 -14.39 -11.47 13.86
C TYR A 65 -14.05 -10.14 13.19
N THR A 66 -15.05 -9.29 12.94
CA THR A 66 -14.86 -7.93 12.40
C THR A 66 -14.45 -6.91 13.46
N ARG A 67 -15.01 -7.00 14.67
CA ARG A 67 -14.71 -6.05 15.76
C ARG A 67 -13.22 -5.98 16.10
N GLY A 68 -12.55 -7.13 16.17
CA GLY A 68 -11.13 -7.21 16.55
C GLY A 68 -10.22 -6.42 15.60
N PRO A 69 -10.22 -6.71 14.29
CA PRO A 69 -9.44 -5.98 13.29
C PRO A 69 -9.66 -4.47 13.27
N VAL A 70 -10.91 -3.99 13.42
CA VAL A 70 -11.19 -2.54 13.48
C VAL A 70 -10.53 -1.91 14.70
N ILE A 71 -10.71 -2.51 15.88
CA ILE A 71 -10.08 -2.06 17.13
C ILE A 71 -8.54 -2.15 17.04
N ASP A 72 -8.00 -3.17 16.39
CA ASP A 72 -6.56 -3.35 16.22
C ASP A 72 -5.96 -2.19 15.42
N TRP A 73 -6.59 -1.77 14.33
CA TRP A 73 -6.15 -0.61 13.53
C TRP A 73 -6.26 0.69 14.33
N GLU A 74 -7.43 0.98 14.90
CA GLU A 74 -7.68 2.19 15.71
C GLU A 74 -6.64 2.33 16.83
N ARG A 75 -6.55 1.32 17.69
CA ARG A 75 -5.68 1.35 18.87
C ARG A 75 -4.21 1.47 18.48
N LYS A 76 -3.75 0.73 17.45
CA LYS A 76 -2.35 0.76 17.04
C LYS A 76 -1.97 2.10 16.41
N LEU A 77 -2.86 2.73 15.64
CA LEU A 77 -2.63 4.08 15.11
C LEU A 77 -2.56 5.11 16.22
N GLN A 78 -3.49 5.09 17.17
CA GLN A 78 -3.49 5.97 18.34
C GLN A 78 -2.22 5.81 19.20
N GLU A 79 -1.78 4.57 19.43
CA GLU A 79 -0.56 4.27 20.17
C GLU A 79 0.69 4.76 19.43
N PHE A 80 0.75 4.51 18.12
CA PHE A 80 1.91 4.88 17.28
C PHE A 80 2.05 6.39 17.11
N THR A 81 0.94 7.11 16.93
CA THR A 81 0.95 8.57 16.82
C THR A 81 1.10 9.26 18.17
N LYS A 82 0.84 8.55 19.28
CA LYS A 82 0.66 9.08 20.64
C LYS A 82 -0.50 10.07 20.73
N ASN A 83 -1.50 9.88 19.89
CA ASN A 83 -2.68 10.72 19.83
C ASN A 83 -3.93 9.84 19.96
N ARG A 84 -4.58 9.89 21.13
CA ARG A 84 -5.70 9.00 21.46
C ARG A 84 -7.07 9.53 21.05
N ASN A 85 -7.15 10.81 20.67
CA ASN A 85 -8.41 11.44 20.30
C ASN A 85 -8.61 11.44 18.78
N ASP A 86 -7.53 11.19 18.04
CA ASP A 86 -7.50 11.14 16.59
C ASP A 86 -7.40 9.67 16.15
N TRP A 87 -7.74 9.36 14.90
CA TRP A 87 -7.82 7.99 14.34
C TRP A 87 -9.02 7.18 14.81
N ASN A 88 -10.24 7.73 14.74
CA ASN A 88 -11.42 6.99 15.17
C ASN A 88 -12.00 6.18 14.00
N LEU A 89 -12.28 4.89 14.22
CA LEU A 89 -12.94 4.03 13.24
C LEU A 89 -14.27 3.53 13.82
N GLN A 90 -15.38 4.02 13.27
CA GLN A 90 -16.70 3.70 13.82
C GLN A 90 -17.26 2.43 13.17
N LEU A 91 -17.35 1.32 13.93
CA LEU A 91 -17.96 0.09 13.42
C LEU A 91 -19.46 0.03 13.70
N GLN A 92 -20.25 -0.01 12.64
CA GLN A 92 -21.67 -0.34 12.65
C GLN A 92 -21.89 -1.77 12.14
N LEU A 93 -22.64 -2.57 12.90
CA LEU A 93 -23.11 -3.87 12.46
C LEU A 93 -24.53 -3.72 11.92
N VAL A 94 -24.74 -4.07 10.66
CA VAL A 94 -26.01 -3.85 9.96
C VAL A 94 -26.71 -5.17 9.71
N PRO A 95 -27.81 -5.47 10.43
CA PRO A 95 -28.63 -6.65 10.19
C PRO A 95 -29.23 -6.68 8.79
N LEU A 96 -29.52 -7.86 8.26
CA LEU A 96 -29.97 -8.07 6.88
C LEU A 96 -31.21 -7.22 6.54
N GLU A 97 -32.16 -7.14 7.45
CA GLU A 97 -33.42 -6.39 7.28
C GLU A 97 -33.26 -4.85 7.30
N LYS A 98 -32.06 -4.34 7.59
CA LYS A 98 -31.78 -2.89 7.67
C LYS A 98 -30.88 -2.38 6.55
N GLN A 99 -30.52 -3.23 5.58
CA GLN A 99 -29.55 -2.89 4.53
C GLN A 99 -30.14 -2.05 3.39
N ASP A 100 -31.46 -1.92 3.29
CA ASP A 100 -32.11 -1.16 2.20
C ASP A 100 -31.88 0.37 2.28
N ASN A 101 -31.47 0.88 3.44
CA ASN A 101 -31.16 2.30 3.67
C ASN A 101 -29.85 2.43 4.46
N LEU A 102 -28.73 2.02 3.84
CA LEU A 102 -27.39 2.34 4.34
C LEU A 102 -27.18 3.85 4.25
N ILE A 103 -27.46 4.55 5.35
CA ILE A 103 -27.20 5.97 5.49
C ILE A 103 -25.87 6.06 6.22
N ASP A 104 -24.89 6.73 5.60
CA ASP A 104 -23.64 7.18 6.24
C ASP A 104 -22.57 6.10 6.50
N CYS A 105 -22.19 5.32 5.48
CA CYS A 105 -21.08 4.37 5.55
C CYS A 105 -19.99 4.74 4.53
N ASP A 106 -18.77 4.98 5.00
CA ASP A 106 -17.60 5.24 4.13
C ASP A 106 -16.96 3.94 3.62
N ILE A 107 -16.99 2.92 4.49
CA ILE A 107 -16.47 1.58 4.20
C ILE A 107 -17.57 0.55 4.46
N THR A 108 -17.86 -0.29 3.49
CA THR A 108 -18.80 -1.41 3.62
C THR A 108 -18.06 -2.74 3.60
N ILE A 109 -18.34 -3.63 4.54
CA ILE A 109 -17.80 -5.00 4.57
C ILE A 109 -18.94 -5.95 4.21
N HIS A 110 -18.82 -6.57 3.04
CA HIS A 110 -19.72 -7.61 2.56
C HIS A 110 -19.11 -8.99 2.81
N PHE A 111 -19.93 -9.89 3.34
CA PHE A 111 -19.57 -11.30 3.47
C PHE A 111 -20.22 -12.08 2.32
N GLU A 112 -19.40 -12.62 1.42
CA GLU A 112 -19.86 -13.48 0.34
C GLU A 112 -19.40 -14.92 0.60
N PRO A 113 -20.19 -15.96 0.29
CA PRO A 113 -19.78 -17.33 0.58
C PRO A 113 -18.50 -17.71 -0.19
N ARG A 114 -18.41 -17.31 -1.46
CA ARG A 114 -17.31 -17.62 -2.38
C ARG A 114 -17.33 -16.67 -3.58
N PRO A 115 -16.24 -16.59 -4.36
CA PRO A 115 -16.25 -15.82 -5.61
C PRO A 115 -17.32 -16.32 -6.58
N LYS A 116 -17.87 -15.41 -7.39
CA LYS A 116 -18.80 -15.78 -8.49
C LYS A 116 -18.06 -16.38 -9.69
N ASN A 117 -16.82 -15.94 -9.93
CA ASN A 117 -15.97 -16.45 -11.00
C ASN A 117 -15.10 -17.62 -10.47
N PRO A 118 -15.21 -18.84 -11.02
CA PRO A 118 -14.35 -19.98 -10.65
C PRO A 118 -12.85 -19.69 -10.73
N ASP A 119 -12.40 -18.85 -11.68
CA ASP A 119 -10.97 -18.52 -11.86
C ASP A 119 -10.39 -17.72 -10.69
N ALA A 120 -11.25 -17.15 -9.84
CA ALA A 120 -10.85 -16.39 -8.65
C ALA A 120 -10.71 -17.24 -7.39
N TYR A 121 -11.13 -18.53 -7.43
CA TYR A 121 -11.16 -19.41 -6.24
C TYR A 121 -9.77 -19.61 -5.62
N PHE A 122 -8.71 -19.45 -6.42
CA PHE A 122 -7.32 -19.62 -6.00
C PHE A 122 -6.60 -18.32 -5.69
N LYS A 123 -7.20 -17.18 -6.06
CA LYS A 123 -6.45 -15.92 -6.19
C LYS A 123 -6.64 -15.00 -5.01
N VAL A 124 -7.83 -14.99 -4.41
CA VAL A 124 -8.23 -13.97 -3.44
C VAL A 124 -9.08 -14.56 -2.33
N ALA A 125 -8.71 -14.27 -1.07
CA ALA A 125 -9.51 -14.61 0.10
C ALA A 125 -10.52 -13.49 0.46
N GLY A 126 -10.27 -12.30 -0.06
CA GLY A 126 -11.11 -11.11 -0.01
C GLY A 126 -10.55 -10.08 -1.00
N PHE A 127 -11.21 -8.94 -1.09
CA PHE A 127 -10.69 -7.78 -1.78
C PHE A 127 -11.34 -6.50 -1.27
N ALA A 128 -10.63 -5.39 -1.36
CA ALA A 128 -11.18 -4.04 -1.23
C ALA A 128 -11.21 -3.36 -2.60
N GLU A 129 -12.37 -2.83 -2.97
CA GLU A 129 -12.57 -2.02 -4.17
C GLU A 129 -13.15 -0.65 -3.79
N ARG A 130 -12.79 0.41 -4.51
CA ARG A 130 -13.34 1.75 -4.30
C ARG A 130 -14.16 2.16 -5.51
N LYS A 131 -15.43 2.54 -5.30
CA LYS A 131 -16.38 2.98 -6.34
C LYS A 131 -16.56 4.50 -6.38
N GLY A 132 -16.22 5.21 -5.31
CA GLY A 132 -16.30 6.67 -5.18
C GLY A 132 -15.38 7.22 -4.08
N LEU A 133 -15.41 8.54 -3.80
CA LEU A 133 -14.53 9.16 -2.79
C LEU A 133 -14.77 8.57 -1.39
N ASN A 134 -16.03 8.37 -0.99
CA ASN A 134 -16.40 7.78 0.30
C ASN A 134 -17.22 6.49 0.10
N ASP A 135 -16.87 5.71 -0.93
CA ASP A 135 -17.55 4.44 -1.22
C ASP A 135 -16.48 3.36 -1.45
N ILE A 136 -16.04 2.79 -0.33
CA ILE A 136 -15.09 1.68 -0.28
C ILE A 136 -15.86 0.41 0.08
N ARG A 137 -15.70 -0.61 -0.75
CA ARG A 137 -16.35 -1.91 -0.61
C ARG A 137 -15.31 -2.98 -0.37
N ILE A 138 -15.33 -3.56 0.82
CA ILE A 138 -14.60 -4.77 1.17
C ILE A 138 -15.51 -5.97 0.94
N VAL A 139 -14.98 -7.01 0.31
CA VAL A 139 -15.61 -8.33 0.22
C VAL A 139 -14.71 -9.34 0.92
N VAL A 140 -15.30 -10.12 1.81
CA VAL A 140 -14.64 -11.23 2.50
C VAL A 140 -15.33 -12.52 2.10
N TYR A 141 -14.56 -13.48 1.57
CA TYR A 141 -15.08 -14.81 1.31
C TYR A 141 -15.05 -15.65 2.59
N TYR A 142 -16.23 -15.92 3.14
CA TYR A 142 -16.31 -16.39 4.53
C TYR A 142 -16.29 -17.92 4.71
N LEU A 143 -16.48 -18.69 3.64
CA LEU A 143 -16.48 -20.15 3.72
C LEU A 143 -15.05 -20.70 3.76
N ASN A 144 -14.86 -21.80 4.50
CA ASN A 144 -13.57 -22.48 4.52
C ASN A 144 -13.24 -23.05 3.13
N VAL A 145 -11.95 -23.05 2.78
CA VAL A 145 -11.47 -23.69 1.56
C VAL A 145 -10.76 -24.98 1.93
N GLU A 146 -11.37 -26.09 1.53
CA GLU A 146 -10.76 -27.41 1.62
C GLU A 146 -9.97 -27.70 0.33
N VAL A 147 -8.81 -28.34 0.48
CA VAL A 147 -7.98 -28.71 -0.66
C VAL A 147 -8.14 -30.20 -0.87
N GLU A 148 -8.98 -30.60 -1.82
CA GLU A 148 -9.05 -31.99 -2.24
C GLU A 148 -7.84 -32.34 -3.12
N ARG A 149 -7.24 -33.51 -2.85
CA ARG A 149 -6.20 -34.09 -3.72
C ARG A 149 -6.88 -35.05 -4.69
N LEU A 150 -6.94 -34.69 -5.97
CA LEU A 150 -7.30 -35.64 -7.03
C LEU A 150 -6.07 -36.52 -7.35
N GLU A 151 -6.03 -37.74 -6.81
CA GLU A 151 -5.05 -38.77 -7.22
C GLU A 151 -5.61 -39.57 -8.39
N TYR A 152 -5.03 -39.40 -9.58
CA TYR A 152 -5.30 -40.29 -10.71
C TYR A 152 -4.29 -41.45 -10.67
N THR A 153 -4.79 -42.68 -10.63
CA THR A 153 -4.02 -43.86 -11.05
C THR A 153 -4.56 -44.36 -12.38
N THR A 154 -3.67 -44.74 -13.30
CA THR A 154 -4.06 -45.63 -14.40
C THR A 154 -3.04 -46.74 -14.59
N PRO A 155 -3.49 -47.93 -15.07
CA PRO A 155 -2.64 -49.11 -15.23
C PRO A 155 -1.60 -48.88 -16.33
N GLY A 156 -0.40 -49.42 -16.12
CA GLY A 156 0.69 -49.36 -17.09
C GLY A 156 0.52 -50.33 -18.26
N GLU A 157 1.21 -50.04 -19.37
CA GLU A 157 1.79 -51.04 -20.29
C GLU A 157 2.72 -50.46 -21.39
N ASN A 158 2.92 -49.14 -21.50
CA ASN A 158 3.88 -48.56 -22.45
C ASN A 158 4.86 -47.56 -21.78
N PRO A 159 6.19 -47.82 -21.82
CA PRO A 159 7.19 -46.92 -21.25
C PRO A 159 7.48 -45.79 -22.26
N GLY A 160 6.89 -44.62 -22.07
CA GLY A 160 7.19 -43.49 -22.95
C GLY A 160 6.45 -42.17 -22.73
N TYR A 161 5.44 -42.12 -21.86
CA TYR A 161 4.67 -40.89 -21.65
C TYR A 161 4.74 -40.47 -20.19
N TYR A 162 5.32 -39.28 -19.97
CA TYR A 162 5.31 -38.59 -18.69
C TYR A 162 3.88 -38.11 -18.42
N TYR A 163 3.30 -38.52 -17.30
CA TYR A 163 2.08 -37.91 -16.77
C TYR A 163 2.43 -37.29 -15.42
N ARG A 164 2.21 -35.98 -15.29
CA ARG A 164 2.16 -35.29 -13.99
C ARG A 164 1.07 -34.25 -14.07
N VAL A 165 -0.07 -34.55 -13.48
CA VAL A 165 -1.13 -33.57 -13.18
C VAL A 165 -1.38 -33.68 -11.69
N THR A 166 -1.12 -32.59 -10.97
CA THR A 166 -1.61 -32.36 -9.60
C THR A 166 -2.44 -31.09 -9.65
N GLU A 167 -3.67 -31.18 -10.15
CA GLU A 167 -4.65 -30.11 -9.98
C GLU A 167 -5.27 -30.27 -8.60
N PHE A 168 -4.90 -29.36 -7.69
CA PHE A 168 -5.62 -29.16 -6.44
C PHE A 168 -6.88 -28.38 -6.77
N VAL A 169 -8.06 -28.94 -6.48
CA VAL A 169 -9.33 -28.24 -6.67
C VAL A 169 -9.81 -27.79 -5.28
N PRO A 170 -9.83 -26.47 -5.00
CA PRO A 170 -10.32 -25.92 -3.75
C PRO A 170 -11.83 -26.02 -3.77
N GLU A 171 -12.37 -26.69 -2.77
CA GLU A 171 -13.79 -26.75 -2.53
C GLU A 171 -14.14 -25.81 -1.37
N TYR A 172 -15.11 -24.93 -1.60
CA TYR A 172 -15.65 -24.11 -0.53
C TYR A 172 -16.61 -24.96 0.29
N ALA A 173 -16.27 -25.15 1.56
CA ALA A 173 -17.06 -25.93 2.49
C ALA A 173 -18.38 -25.23 2.85
N ASP A 174 -19.28 -25.95 3.53
CA ASP A 174 -20.55 -25.43 4.03
C ASP A 174 -20.45 -24.79 5.44
N TYR A 175 -19.22 -24.58 5.92
CA TYR A 175 -18.93 -23.96 7.21
C TYR A 175 -17.94 -22.79 7.08
N LEU A 176 -17.92 -21.92 8.10
CA LEU A 176 -17.05 -20.74 8.13
C LEU A 176 -15.57 -21.12 8.11
N ALA A 177 -14.76 -20.31 7.42
CA ALA A 177 -13.32 -20.37 7.56
C ALA A 177 -12.90 -20.16 9.04
N PRO A 178 -11.74 -20.70 9.47
CA PRO A 178 -11.24 -20.53 10.83
C PRO A 178 -11.22 -19.07 11.28
N ASP A 179 -11.45 -18.83 12.57
CA ASP A 179 -11.56 -17.48 13.12
C ASP A 179 -10.32 -16.62 12.86
N ALA A 180 -9.13 -17.21 12.98
CA ALA A 180 -7.84 -16.58 12.71
C ALA A 180 -7.72 -16.16 11.25
N ASN A 181 -8.27 -16.97 10.33
CA ASN A 181 -8.25 -16.68 8.90
C ASN A 181 -9.13 -15.49 8.58
N LEU A 182 -10.38 -15.49 9.05
CA LEU A 182 -11.32 -14.40 8.80
C LEU A 182 -10.85 -13.09 9.42
N ARG A 183 -10.33 -13.12 10.65
CA ARG A 183 -9.74 -11.95 11.30
C ARG A 183 -8.57 -11.38 10.52
N MET A 184 -7.69 -12.26 10.01
CA MET A 184 -6.54 -11.85 9.21
C MET A 184 -6.96 -11.22 7.88
N ILE A 185 -7.91 -11.83 7.17
CA ILE A 185 -8.45 -11.28 5.91
C ILE A 185 -9.07 -9.91 6.15
N ILE A 186 -9.97 -9.78 7.13
CA ILE A 186 -10.61 -8.49 7.44
C ILE A 186 -9.56 -7.44 7.80
N LYS A 187 -8.56 -7.79 8.61
CA LYS A 187 -7.46 -6.88 9.00
C LYS A 187 -6.68 -6.37 7.80
N HIS A 188 -6.39 -7.25 6.84
CA HIS A 188 -5.69 -6.92 5.60
C HIS A 188 -6.52 -6.07 4.66
N GLU A 189 -7.78 -6.44 4.39
CA GLU A 189 -8.65 -5.67 3.51
C GLU A 189 -8.98 -4.29 4.09
N LEU A 190 -9.05 -4.16 5.42
CA LEU A 190 -9.11 -2.85 6.07
C LEU A 190 -7.86 -2.02 5.78
N GLY A 191 -6.68 -2.62 5.77
CA GLY A 191 -5.46 -1.93 5.36
C GLY A 191 -5.55 -1.36 3.94
N HIS A 192 -6.12 -2.12 3.00
CA HIS A 192 -6.42 -1.63 1.65
C HIS A 192 -7.45 -0.49 1.65
N ALA A 193 -8.53 -0.62 2.42
CA ALA A 193 -9.53 0.43 2.55
C ALA A 193 -8.96 1.72 3.16
N LEU A 194 -7.95 1.60 4.02
CA LEU A 194 -7.22 2.73 4.59
C LEU A 194 -6.12 3.29 3.66
N GLY A 195 -5.88 2.68 2.49
CA GLY A 195 -4.99 3.21 1.45
C GLY A 195 -3.65 2.49 1.30
N LEU A 196 -3.42 1.38 2.01
CA LEU A 196 -2.20 0.57 1.81
C LEU A 196 -2.32 -0.31 0.57
N GLY A 197 -1.22 -0.49 -0.16
CA GLY A 197 -1.07 -1.61 -1.11
C GLY A 197 -0.46 -2.85 -0.46
N HIS A 198 -0.21 -3.87 -1.27
CA HIS A 198 0.48 -5.06 -0.81
C HIS A 198 1.94 -4.78 -0.48
N TYR A 199 2.45 -5.39 0.60
CA TYR A 199 3.87 -5.54 0.84
C TYR A 199 4.37 -6.81 0.13
N ILE A 200 5.17 -6.61 -0.91
CA ILE A 200 5.73 -7.70 -1.73
C ILE A 200 7.25 -7.78 -1.56
N THR A 201 7.80 -8.97 -1.76
CA THR A 201 9.24 -9.19 -1.82
C THR A 201 9.59 -9.97 -3.09
N ASN A 202 10.73 -9.66 -3.69
CA ASN A 202 11.26 -10.42 -4.83
C ASN A 202 12.00 -11.70 -4.39
N ASN A 203 12.22 -11.88 -3.08
CA ASN A 203 12.89 -13.04 -2.52
C ASN A 203 11.86 -14.16 -2.25
N THR A 204 11.73 -15.07 -3.21
CA THR A 204 10.79 -16.20 -3.13
C THR A 204 11.06 -17.15 -1.96
N GLU A 205 12.31 -17.29 -1.52
CA GLU A 205 12.66 -18.08 -0.34
C GLU A 205 12.15 -17.43 0.94
N ARG A 206 12.33 -16.11 1.07
CA ARG A 206 11.84 -15.34 2.21
C ARG A 206 10.31 -15.35 2.26
N GLU A 207 9.68 -15.12 1.10
CA GLU A 207 8.23 -15.25 0.96
C GLU A 207 7.77 -16.63 1.46
N LYS A 208 8.40 -17.71 0.97
CA LYS A 208 8.09 -19.08 1.41
C LYS A 208 8.24 -19.28 2.92
N ARG A 209 9.27 -18.69 3.55
CA ARG A 209 9.43 -18.76 5.01
C ARG A 209 8.28 -18.10 5.77
N TRP A 210 7.69 -17.03 5.26
CA TRP A 210 6.48 -16.45 5.85
C TRP A 210 5.30 -17.43 5.76
N TYR A 211 5.07 -17.99 4.57
CA TYR A 211 3.99 -18.97 4.37
C TYR A 211 4.18 -20.23 5.20
N ASP A 212 5.41 -20.69 5.42
CA ASP A 212 5.70 -21.87 6.23
C ASP A 212 5.77 -21.58 7.74
N GLY A 213 5.56 -20.33 8.15
CA GLY A 213 5.62 -19.91 9.56
C GLY A 213 7.04 -19.90 10.16
N ALA A 214 8.06 -20.06 9.31
CA ALA A 214 9.47 -20.03 9.72
C ALA A 214 9.98 -18.60 9.99
N GLU A 215 9.32 -17.60 9.41
CA GLU A 215 9.61 -16.18 9.62
C GLU A 215 8.28 -15.42 9.75
N ARG A 216 8.21 -14.44 10.66
CA ARG A 216 7.03 -13.57 10.73
C ARG A 216 7.06 -12.56 9.58
N PRO A 217 5.97 -12.39 8.83
CA PRO A 217 5.93 -11.36 7.81
C PRO A 217 6.05 -9.96 8.44
N PRO A 218 6.73 -9.02 7.76
CA PRO A 218 7.00 -7.69 8.30
C PRO A 218 5.80 -6.73 8.18
N SER A 219 4.70 -7.17 7.55
CA SER A 219 3.51 -6.36 7.31
C SER A 219 2.27 -7.26 7.30
N VAL A 220 1.14 -6.72 7.75
CA VAL A 220 -0.17 -7.36 7.54
C VAL A 220 -0.61 -7.36 6.08
N MET A 221 -0.01 -6.50 5.26
CA MET A 221 -0.31 -6.32 3.84
C MET A 221 0.40 -7.32 2.92
N ILE A 222 0.92 -8.43 3.45
CA ILE A 222 1.37 -9.54 2.59
C ILE A 222 0.18 -10.15 1.84
N PRO A 223 0.33 -10.61 0.57
CA PRO A 223 -0.77 -11.22 -0.16
C PRO A 223 -1.38 -12.43 0.59
N ILE A 224 -2.71 -12.51 0.66
CA ILE A 224 -3.41 -13.61 1.35
C ILE A 224 -3.89 -14.65 0.34
N LYS A 225 -3.59 -15.92 0.61
CA LYS A 225 -4.07 -17.07 -0.19
C LYS A 225 -5.21 -17.79 0.55
N PRO A 226 -6.32 -18.14 -0.14
CA PRO A 226 -7.46 -18.80 0.49
C PRO A 226 -7.12 -20.12 1.21
N THR A 227 -6.17 -20.87 0.65
CA THR A 227 -5.78 -22.21 1.12
C THR A 227 -4.75 -22.19 2.24
N LYS A 228 -4.09 -21.06 2.49
CA LYS A 228 -3.04 -20.92 3.51
C LYS A 228 -2.97 -19.49 4.01
N VAL A 229 -3.83 -19.17 4.97
CA VAL A 229 -3.79 -17.88 5.65
C VAL A 229 -2.72 -17.91 6.74
N ILE A 230 -1.76 -16.97 6.66
CA ILE A 230 -0.69 -16.81 7.62
C ILE A 230 -1.14 -15.83 8.71
N SER A 231 -0.75 -16.06 9.95
CA SER A 231 -0.87 -15.04 10.98
C SER A 231 0.12 -13.91 10.73
N ALA A 232 -0.38 -12.75 10.33
CA ALA A 232 0.37 -11.51 10.29
C ALA A 232 -0.32 -10.46 11.17
N ASP A 233 0.47 -9.51 11.66
CA ASP A 233 -0.01 -8.42 12.50
C ASP A 233 0.33 -7.09 11.86
N ILE A 234 -0.51 -6.08 12.13
CA ILE A 234 -0.19 -4.68 11.82
C ILE A 234 1.12 -4.33 12.51
N THR A 235 2.13 -3.95 11.73
CA THR A 235 3.47 -3.62 12.23
C THR A 235 3.72 -2.12 12.19
N GLN A 236 4.87 -1.68 12.70
CA GLN A 236 5.31 -0.30 12.59
C GLN A 236 5.38 0.18 11.13
N LEU A 237 5.72 -0.72 10.18
CA LEU A 237 5.80 -0.39 8.76
C LEU A 237 4.42 0.01 8.23
N ASP A 238 3.39 -0.75 8.57
CA ASP A 238 2.00 -0.46 8.16
C ASP A 238 1.54 0.89 8.72
N LEU A 239 1.80 1.13 10.01
CA LEU A 239 1.41 2.35 10.71
C LEU A 239 2.13 3.59 10.15
N GLN A 240 3.42 3.47 9.85
CA GLN A 240 4.20 4.55 9.22
C GLN A 240 3.61 4.93 7.85
N ASN A 241 3.20 3.95 7.05
CA ASN A 241 2.61 4.23 5.75
C ASN A 241 1.21 4.86 5.87
N ILE A 242 0.37 4.41 6.80
CA ILE A 242 -0.91 5.08 7.08
C ILE A 242 -0.69 6.53 7.53
N VAL A 243 0.24 6.77 8.46
CA VAL A 243 0.58 8.14 8.91
C VAL A 243 1.13 8.98 7.76
N SER A 244 1.87 8.40 6.82
CA SER A 244 2.34 9.14 5.63
C SER A 244 1.21 9.56 4.69
N ILE A 245 0.05 8.90 4.76
CA ILE A 245 -1.14 9.21 3.95
C ILE A 245 -1.98 10.30 4.62
N TYR A 246 -2.20 10.22 5.93
CA TYR A 246 -3.16 11.08 6.65
C TYR A 246 -2.51 12.15 7.54
N GLY A 247 -1.20 12.07 7.78
CA GLY A 247 -0.51 12.84 8.82
C GLY A 247 -0.69 12.20 10.20
N ARG A 248 -0.16 12.85 11.26
CA ARG A 248 -0.23 12.30 12.63
C ARG A 248 -1.57 12.57 13.35
N ASN A 249 -2.40 13.45 12.79
CA ASN A 249 -3.63 13.98 13.41
C ASN A 249 -4.90 13.21 13.00
N GLY A 250 -4.78 11.98 12.49
CA GLY A 250 -5.93 11.14 12.20
C GLY A 250 -6.55 11.36 10.82
N PHE A 251 -7.77 10.87 10.66
CA PHE A 251 -8.49 10.89 9.39
C PHE A 251 -9.21 12.23 9.13
N ASP A 252 -9.57 12.96 10.19
CA ASP A 252 -10.14 14.31 10.07
C ASP A 252 -9.07 15.27 9.58
N THR A 253 -9.12 15.52 8.27
CA THR A 253 -8.20 16.41 7.59
C THR A 253 -8.84 17.74 7.25
N LEU A 254 -10.09 17.99 7.69
CA LEU A 254 -10.80 19.24 7.42
C LEU A 254 -10.14 20.42 8.14
N GLU A 255 -9.53 20.20 9.31
CA GLU A 255 -8.79 21.25 10.00
C GLU A 255 -7.50 21.63 9.24
N PHE A 256 -6.85 20.67 8.55
CA PHE A 256 -5.67 20.93 7.70
C PHE A 256 -6.02 21.46 6.31
N ALA A 257 -7.12 20.98 5.69
CA ALA A 257 -7.55 21.42 4.36
C ALA A 257 -7.99 22.89 4.34
N SER A 258 -8.42 23.44 5.48
CA SER A 258 -8.66 24.88 5.65
C SER A 258 -7.43 25.71 6.06
N GLN A 259 -6.29 25.07 6.37
CA GLN A 259 -5.12 25.73 6.98
C GLN A 259 -3.83 25.71 6.16
N ILE A 260 -3.72 24.93 5.06
CA ILE A 260 -2.55 25.06 4.18
C ILE A 260 -2.71 26.32 3.31
N ASP A 261 -2.43 27.48 3.91
CA ASP A 261 -2.34 28.77 3.20
C ASP A 261 -1.02 28.80 2.40
N LEU A 262 -1.00 28.14 1.24
CA LEU A 262 0.13 28.24 0.33
C LEU A 262 0.09 29.60 -0.38
N PRO A 263 1.17 30.38 -0.29
CA PRO A 263 1.30 31.55 -1.14
C PRO A 263 1.14 31.16 -2.61
N SER A 264 0.30 31.91 -3.34
CA SER A 264 -0.04 31.57 -4.73
C SER A 264 1.19 31.50 -5.65
N TRP A 265 2.31 32.14 -5.27
CA TRP A 265 3.56 32.06 -6.03
C TRP A 265 4.13 30.63 -6.10
N ILE A 266 3.93 29.79 -5.08
CA ILE A 266 4.43 28.40 -5.08
C ILE A 266 3.69 27.60 -6.15
N LYS A 267 2.36 27.76 -6.20
CA LYS A 267 1.51 27.11 -7.21
C LYS A 267 1.78 27.63 -8.63
N ASN A 268 2.07 28.92 -8.76
CA ASN A 268 2.51 29.51 -10.03
C ASN A 268 3.88 28.95 -10.47
N ASN A 269 4.83 28.77 -9.55
CA ASN A 269 6.11 28.16 -9.85
C ASN A 269 5.94 26.70 -10.30
N ALA A 270 5.08 25.92 -9.65
CA ALA A 270 4.76 24.56 -10.10
C ALA A 270 4.21 24.54 -11.54
N LYS A 271 3.33 25.49 -11.88
CA LYS A 271 2.83 25.66 -13.25
C LYS A 271 3.93 25.99 -14.25
N TRP A 272 4.83 26.91 -13.91
CA TRP A 272 5.92 27.27 -14.81
C TRP A 272 6.94 26.16 -14.94
N TRP A 273 7.20 25.42 -13.86
CA TRP A 273 8.14 24.32 -13.85
C TRP A 273 7.65 23.11 -14.66
N SER A 274 6.35 22.79 -14.57
CA SER A 274 5.74 21.73 -15.38
C SER A 274 5.75 22.04 -16.88
N ASN A 275 5.82 23.32 -17.25
CA ASN A 275 5.94 23.80 -18.62
C ASN A 275 7.39 24.17 -19.01
N ASP A 276 8.39 23.68 -18.28
CA ASP A 276 9.82 23.92 -18.52
C ASP A 276 10.20 25.41 -18.61
N SER A 277 9.40 26.29 -18.02
CA SER A 277 9.58 27.75 -18.08
C SER A 277 10.46 28.29 -16.95
N ILE A 278 10.69 27.51 -15.90
CA ILE A 278 11.65 27.79 -14.82
C ILE A 278 12.50 26.56 -14.52
N SER A 279 13.66 26.76 -13.88
CA SER A 279 14.59 25.69 -13.53
C SER A 279 14.12 24.86 -12.32
N ASP A 280 14.72 23.68 -12.13
CA ASP A 280 14.49 22.84 -10.95
C ASP A 280 14.76 23.61 -9.65
N SER A 281 15.85 24.38 -9.59
CA SER A 281 16.20 25.24 -8.44
C SER A 281 15.14 26.30 -8.12
N ASN A 282 14.45 26.84 -9.14
CA ASN A 282 13.36 27.78 -8.89
C ASN A 282 12.13 27.08 -8.31
N PHE A 283 11.87 25.83 -8.69
CA PHE A 283 10.80 25.04 -8.08
C PHE A 283 11.19 24.54 -6.67
N ALA A 284 12.45 24.13 -6.47
CA ALA A 284 13.03 23.76 -5.16
C ALA A 284 12.83 24.84 -4.11
N SER A 285 12.98 26.12 -4.47
CA SER A 285 12.73 27.24 -3.55
C SER A 285 11.30 27.25 -2.95
N GLY A 286 10.32 26.70 -3.66
CA GLY A 286 8.97 26.48 -3.13
C GLY A 286 8.91 25.38 -2.08
N ILE A 287 9.67 24.30 -2.29
CA ILE A 287 9.79 23.18 -1.34
C ILE A 287 10.55 23.63 -0.08
N GLU A 288 11.67 24.33 -0.25
CA GLU A 288 12.43 24.94 0.84
C GLU A 288 11.55 25.87 1.69
N TYR A 289 10.73 26.70 1.04
CA TYR A 289 9.77 27.54 1.75
C TYR A 289 8.78 26.72 2.58
N MET A 290 8.21 25.66 2.02
CA MET A 290 7.27 24.78 2.73
C MET A 290 7.93 24.09 3.92
N ILE A 291 9.20 23.69 3.80
CA ILE A 291 9.99 23.15 4.93
C ILE A 291 10.22 24.23 5.99
N ALA A 292 10.71 25.41 5.59
CA ALA A 292 11.05 26.50 6.50
C ALA A 292 9.85 27.03 7.29
N ASN A 293 8.64 26.92 6.74
CA ASN A 293 7.40 27.36 7.39
C ASN A 293 6.64 26.20 8.07
N GLY A 294 7.23 25.00 8.16
CA GLY A 294 6.61 23.85 8.84
C GLY A 294 5.38 23.26 8.15
N ILE A 295 5.21 23.57 6.86
CA ILE A 295 4.18 22.97 6.00
C ILE A 295 4.59 21.54 5.61
N ILE A 296 5.89 21.33 5.39
CA ILE A 296 6.51 20.00 5.24
C ILE A 296 7.37 19.75 6.48
N ASN A 297 7.18 18.60 7.12
CA ASN A 297 7.94 18.24 8.32
C ASN A 297 9.05 17.25 7.94
N VAL A 298 10.29 17.73 7.97
CA VAL A 298 11.45 16.91 7.69
C VAL A 298 11.87 16.18 8.96
N GLU A 299 11.81 14.84 8.98
CA GLU A 299 12.38 14.06 10.08
C GLU A 299 13.91 14.21 10.08
N ASP A 300 14.47 14.65 11.21
CA ASP A 300 15.93 14.80 11.42
C ASP A 300 16.63 13.45 11.14
N SER A 301 17.24 13.33 9.97
CA SER A 301 18.15 12.22 9.66
C SER A 301 19.50 12.81 9.29
N GLU A 302 20.55 12.40 10.00
CA GLU A 302 21.92 12.92 9.94
C GLU A 302 22.59 12.83 8.54
N ASP A 303 21.97 12.16 7.57
CA ASP A 303 22.50 11.91 6.21
C ASP A 303 22.01 12.87 5.11
N ARG A 304 21.21 13.93 5.41
CA ARG A 304 20.60 14.77 4.35
C ARG A 304 21.48 15.88 3.76
N PHE A 305 22.75 15.99 4.15
CA PHE A 305 23.69 16.93 3.50
C PHE A 305 24.24 16.36 2.19
N SER A 306 23.36 16.17 1.21
CA SER A 306 23.73 16.03 -0.18
C SER A 306 24.18 17.40 -0.72
N VAL A 307 25.29 17.45 -1.45
CA VAL A 307 25.78 18.67 -2.10
C VAL A 307 24.98 18.97 -3.38
N GLU A 308 24.17 18.03 -3.85
CA GLU A 308 23.40 18.15 -5.09
C GLU A 308 21.89 18.13 -4.83
N GLU A 309 21.23 19.18 -5.31
CA GLU A 309 19.77 19.29 -5.44
C GLU A 309 19.28 18.19 -6.39
N LYS A 310 18.26 17.44 -5.97
CA LYS A 310 17.71 16.32 -6.74
C LYS A 310 16.19 16.37 -6.70
N ILE A 311 15.58 16.73 -7.83
CA ILE A 311 14.13 16.65 -8.03
C ILE A 311 13.85 15.70 -9.20
N PRO A 312 13.08 14.61 -9.00
CA PRO A 312 12.76 13.69 -10.08
C PRO A 312 11.89 14.35 -11.17
N GLN A 313 12.29 14.22 -12.44
CA GLN A 313 11.58 14.87 -13.55
C GLN A 313 10.13 14.38 -13.73
N TRP A 314 9.80 13.15 -13.31
CA TRP A 314 8.43 12.65 -13.36
C TRP A 314 7.45 13.48 -12.53
N LEU A 315 7.94 14.21 -11.51
CA LEU A 315 7.13 15.05 -10.63
C LEU A 315 6.58 16.29 -11.35
N LYS A 316 7.15 16.70 -12.49
CA LYS A 316 6.63 17.82 -13.31
C LYS A 316 5.18 17.60 -13.74
N THR A 317 4.81 16.36 -14.04
CA THR A 317 3.42 16.03 -14.43
C THR A 317 2.48 16.29 -13.26
N THR A 318 2.85 15.85 -12.06
CA THR A 318 2.08 16.07 -10.83
C THR A 318 2.00 17.56 -10.47
N ALA A 319 3.09 18.31 -10.63
CA ALA A 319 3.10 19.76 -10.45
C ALA A 319 2.16 20.50 -11.42
N GLY A 320 2.05 20.01 -12.66
CA GLY A 320 1.07 20.49 -13.63
C GLY A 320 -0.37 20.22 -13.19
N TRP A 321 -0.67 18.99 -12.76
CA TRP A 321 -1.99 18.65 -12.22
C TRP A 321 -2.38 19.49 -11.01
N TRP A 322 -1.41 19.81 -10.15
CA TRP A 322 -1.64 20.69 -9.00
C TRP A 322 -1.98 22.11 -9.43
N ALA A 323 -1.19 22.67 -10.35
CA ALA A 323 -1.40 24.00 -10.89
C ALA A 323 -2.77 24.17 -11.58
N ASP A 324 -3.25 23.11 -12.25
CA ASP A 324 -4.53 23.10 -12.94
C ASP A 324 -5.72 22.74 -12.02
N GLY A 325 -5.46 22.49 -10.73
CA GLY A 325 -6.48 22.17 -9.73
C GLY A 325 -7.05 20.75 -9.84
N LEU A 326 -6.39 19.87 -10.59
CA LEU A 326 -6.74 18.45 -10.70
C LEU A 326 -6.33 17.66 -9.45
N ILE A 327 -5.32 18.14 -8.74
CA ILE A 327 -5.00 17.72 -7.37
C ILE A 327 -5.00 18.95 -6.46
N SER A 328 -5.44 18.74 -5.23
CA SER A 328 -5.54 19.77 -4.19
C SER A 328 -4.17 20.16 -3.64
N ASP A 329 -4.10 21.33 -2.98
CA ASP A 329 -2.90 21.79 -2.28
C ASP A 329 -2.43 20.76 -1.23
N LYS A 330 -3.38 20.12 -0.56
CA LYS A 330 -3.14 19.02 0.38
C LYS A 330 -2.47 17.82 -0.29
N GLU A 331 -3.06 17.29 -1.37
CA GLU A 331 -2.53 16.11 -2.06
C GLU A 331 -1.11 16.36 -2.59
N PHE A 332 -0.88 17.57 -3.10
CA PHE A 332 0.45 17.96 -3.55
C PHE A 332 1.45 18.05 -2.39
N VAL A 333 1.12 18.77 -1.31
CA VAL A 333 1.99 18.95 -0.14
C VAL A 333 2.33 17.61 0.52
N LEU A 334 1.34 16.72 0.71
CA LEU A 334 1.57 15.37 1.26
C LEU A 334 2.51 14.54 0.36
N GLY A 335 2.34 14.65 -0.95
CA GLY A 335 3.23 14.01 -1.92
C GLY A 335 4.67 14.53 -1.79
N ILE A 336 4.86 15.84 -1.71
CA ILE A 336 6.21 16.43 -1.55
C ILE A 336 6.81 16.06 -0.18
N ASP A 337 6.03 16.13 0.91
CA ASP A 337 6.47 15.73 2.25
C ASP A 337 7.00 14.30 2.25
N TYR A 338 6.23 13.36 1.69
CA TYR A 338 6.65 11.98 1.56
C TYR A 338 7.96 11.85 0.77
N LEU A 339 8.05 12.50 -0.39
CA LEU A 339 9.22 12.40 -1.27
C LEU A 339 10.48 12.99 -0.65
N VAL A 340 10.35 14.08 0.09
CA VAL A 340 11.44 14.67 0.88
C VAL A 340 11.85 13.71 2.00
N ASN A 341 10.91 13.16 2.76
CA ASN A 341 11.19 12.24 3.87
C ASN A 341 11.76 10.88 3.44
N LYS A 342 11.45 10.43 2.22
CA LYS A 342 12.06 9.22 1.63
C LYS A 342 13.38 9.49 0.90
N GLY A 343 13.84 10.74 0.83
CA GLY A 343 15.08 11.11 0.14
C GLY A 343 15.01 11.02 -1.39
N PHE A 344 13.79 11.00 -1.96
CA PHE A 344 13.60 11.11 -3.40
C PHE A 344 13.79 12.55 -3.89
N ILE A 345 13.44 13.53 -3.04
CA ILE A 345 13.71 14.95 -3.22
C ILE A 345 14.80 15.38 -2.23
N LEU A 346 15.81 16.07 -2.75
CA LEU A 346 16.85 16.75 -1.97
C LEU A 346 16.88 18.21 -2.44
N VAL A 347 16.67 19.14 -1.52
CA VAL A 347 16.65 20.59 -1.77
C VAL A 347 17.54 21.31 -0.78
#